data_AF-A0A497R625-F1
#
_entry.id   AF-A0A497R625-F1
#
_cell.length_a   1.000
_cell.length_b   1.000
_cell.length_c   1.000
_cell.angle_alpha   90.00
_cell.angle_beta   90.00
_cell.angle_gamma   90.00
#
_symmetry.space_group_name_H-M   'P 1'
#
loop_
_entity.id
_entity.type
_entity.pdbx_description
1 polymer ?
#
loop_
_entity_poly.entity_id
_entity_poly.type
_entity_poly.pdbx_seq_one_letter_code
_entity_poly.pdbx_strand_id
1 'polypeptide(L)'
;EKYPQTIELAREVREIKKRSIDELKDNIKIAMESLEDNGINVHFAKDGREANKLIYDLIDGNTVVKSKSMTSEEIGLRNFLESNGIEVWETDLGEFIIQILNEKPMHVITPAIHLTKDRIVEVLQKEINSSSYKIQEIVDEVRKFMREKFVSARVGITGANVLSAETGSLILIENEGNIRLTSTLPEKHIAIVGVEKIVYGLSDALKVAEVTWRFAGYKMPSYVDIISTPSKTGDVEKVVINGMHGAKEVHVILLDNGRLKAAENDVLKEALYCLRCGACMYECQVYQNLSGYWGENYVGGIGIVWDYITKGLINENVFCCLLCGRCKEICPVNIDCAKINRWLRGVTFPNLNNNQCNERHYNCSVE
;
A
#
# COMPACT_ATOMS: atom_id res chain seq x y z
N GLU A 1 23.37 15.45 8.57
CA GLU A 1 22.74 14.24 8.00
C GLU A 1 23.48 13.80 6.74
N LYS A 2 23.43 12.50 6.40
CA LYS A 2 24.21 11.93 5.29
C LYS A 2 23.67 12.28 3.89
N TYR A 3 22.44 12.80 3.79
CA TYR A 3 21.78 13.18 2.52
C TYR A 3 20.86 14.42 2.70
N PRO A 4 21.42 15.63 2.83
CA PRO A 4 20.65 16.85 3.11
C PRO A 4 19.60 17.18 2.03
N GLN A 5 19.85 16.82 0.77
CA GLN A 5 18.93 17.00 -0.36
C GLN A 5 17.60 16.23 -0.20
N THR A 6 17.58 15.21 0.66
CA THR A 6 16.36 14.41 0.93
C THR A 6 15.25 15.26 1.55
N ILE A 7 15.60 16.21 2.42
CA ILE A 7 14.64 17.06 3.11
C ILE A 7 14.03 18.06 2.12
N GLU A 8 14.84 18.62 1.23
CA GLU A 8 14.36 19.53 0.18
C GLU A 8 13.43 18.79 -0.79
N LEU A 9 13.82 17.60 -1.24
CA LEU A 9 12.98 16.74 -2.07
C LEU A 9 11.67 16.36 -1.37
N ALA A 10 11.69 16.10 -0.06
CA ALA A 10 10.48 15.79 0.71
C ALA A 10 9.50 16.98 0.75
N ARG A 11 10.00 18.22 0.85
CA ARG A 11 9.18 19.43 0.75
C ARG A 11 8.56 19.57 -0.63
N GLU A 12 9.32 19.32 -1.69
CA GLU A 12 8.80 19.31 -3.06
C GLU A 12 7.70 18.25 -3.24
N VAL A 13 7.94 17.03 -2.72
CA VAL A 13 6.96 15.94 -2.76
C VAL A 13 5.68 16.29 -2.00
N ARG A 14 5.75 17.06 -0.89
CA ARG A 14 4.54 17.55 -0.22
C ARG A 14 3.71 18.43 -1.16
N GLU A 15 4.32 19.36 -1.88
CA GLU A 15 3.59 20.23 -2.81
C GLU A 15 3.05 19.45 -4.01
N ILE A 16 3.80 18.47 -4.52
CA ILE A 16 3.31 17.53 -5.55
C ILE A 16 2.05 16.80 -5.05
N LYS A 17 2.09 16.21 -3.85
CA LYS A 17 0.95 15.51 -3.28
C LYS A 17 -0.23 16.43 -3.06
N LYS A 18 -0.01 17.64 -2.55
CA LYS A 18 -1.06 18.64 -2.36
C LYS A 18 -1.77 18.99 -3.66
N ARG A 19 -1.02 19.43 -4.69
CA ARG A 19 -1.59 19.72 -6.02
C ARG A 19 -2.31 18.51 -6.61
N SER A 20 -1.73 17.33 -6.49
CA SER A 20 -2.32 16.10 -7.05
C SER A 20 -3.67 15.75 -6.41
N ILE A 21 -3.84 16.04 -5.11
CA ILE A 21 -5.12 15.84 -4.40
C ILE A 21 -6.12 16.96 -4.69
N ASP A 22 -5.66 18.21 -4.80
CA ASP A 22 -6.52 19.34 -5.18
C ASP A 22 -7.10 19.16 -6.61
N GLU A 23 -6.31 18.56 -7.52
CA GLU A 23 -6.68 18.27 -8.92
C GLU A 23 -7.06 16.79 -9.14
N LEU A 24 -7.42 16.06 -8.08
CA LEU A 24 -7.55 14.59 -8.13
C LEU A 24 -8.53 14.08 -9.19
N LYS A 25 -9.67 14.74 -9.37
CA LYS A 25 -10.69 14.35 -10.36
C LYS A 25 -10.15 14.43 -11.79
N ASP A 26 -9.41 15.49 -12.10
CA ASP A 26 -8.80 15.68 -13.42
C ASP A 26 -7.64 14.68 -13.62
N ASN A 27 -6.81 14.48 -12.59
CA ASN A 27 -5.72 13.50 -12.63
C ASN A 27 -6.22 12.06 -12.83
N ILE A 28 -7.37 11.68 -12.25
CA ILE A 28 -7.99 10.36 -12.51
C ILE A 28 -8.36 10.24 -13.98
N LYS A 29 -9.02 11.25 -14.56
CA LYS A 29 -9.43 11.24 -15.96
C LYS A 29 -8.23 11.10 -16.90
N ILE A 30 -7.20 11.91 -16.69
CA ILE A 30 -5.96 11.87 -17.49
C ILE A 30 -5.29 10.51 -17.34
N ALA A 31 -5.20 9.96 -16.12
CA ALA A 31 -4.61 8.65 -15.90
C ALA A 31 -5.37 7.54 -16.64
N MET A 32 -6.71 7.56 -16.64
CA MET A 32 -7.51 6.57 -17.36
C MET A 32 -7.25 6.65 -18.87
N GLU A 33 -7.27 7.85 -19.45
CA GLU A 33 -6.99 8.08 -20.87
C GLU A 33 -5.58 7.59 -21.26
N SER A 34 -4.54 8.01 -20.52
CA SER A 34 -3.16 7.61 -20.81
C SER A 34 -2.90 6.10 -20.63
N LEU A 35 -3.55 5.46 -19.65
CA LEU A 35 -3.46 4.01 -19.47
C LEU A 35 -4.12 3.26 -20.64
N GLU A 36 -5.30 3.69 -21.08
CA GLU A 36 -6.00 3.11 -22.23
C GLU A 36 -5.21 3.29 -23.54
N ASP A 37 -4.62 4.47 -23.77
CA ASP A 37 -3.74 4.76 -24.91
C ASP A 37 -2.50 3.85 -24.94
N ASN A 38 -2.04 3.41 -23.77
CA ASN A 38 -0.95 2.46 -23.62
C ASN A 38 -1.36 0.99 -23.81
N GLY A 39 -2.63 0.71 -24.09
CA GLY A 39 -3.17 -0.64 -24.24
C GLY A 39 -3.40 -1.37 -22.90
N ILE A 40 -3.55 -0.63 -21.80
CA ILE A 40 -3.91 -1.18 -20.49
C ILE A 40 -5.43 -1.12 -20.34
N ASN A 41 -6.04 -2.20 -19.83
CA ASN A 41 -7.45 -2.22 -19.51
C ASN A 41 -7.71 -1.50 -18.17
N VAL A 42 -8.41 -0.37 -18.18
CA VAL A 42 -8.64 0.43 -16.98
C VAL A 42 -10.04 0.23 -16.43
N HIS A 43 -10.13 0.14 -15.10
CA HIS A 43 -11.38 0.00 -14.37
C HIS A 43 -11.40 0.99 -13.22
N PHE A 44 -12.56 1.56 -12.94
CA PHE A 44 -12.77 2.40 -11.77
C PHE A 44 -13.71 1.70 -10.80
N ALA A 45 -13.30 1.59 -9.54
CA ALA A 45 -14.10 0.99 -8.47
C ALA A 45 -14.39 2.04 -7.39
N LYS A 46 -15.68 2.23 -7.09
CA LYS A 46 -16.12 3.20 -6.08
C LYS A 46 -15.78 2.75 -4.66
N ASP A 47 -15.77 1.44 -4.41
CA ASP A 47 -15.59 0.83 -3.11
C ASP A 47 -14.90 -0.54 -3.21
N GLY A 48 -14.52 -1.08 -2.06
CA GLY A 48 -13.82 -2.37 -2.00
C GLY A 48 -14.65 -3.56 -2.50
N ARG A 49 -15.99 -3.52 -2.45
CA ARG A 49 -16.83 -4.64 -2.95
C ARG A 49 -16.83 -4.67 -4.46
N GLU A 50 -16.96 -3.51 -5.09
CA GLU A 50 -16.87 -3.37 -6.54
C GLU A 50 -15.49 -3.78 -7.05
N ALA A 51 -14.41 -3.35 -6.37
CA ALA A 51 -13.05 -3.75 -6.72
C ALA A 51 -12.85 -5.27 -6.63
N ASN A 52 -13.26 -5.89 -5.53
CA ASN A 52 -13.18 -7.34 -5.35
C ASN A 52 -13.92 -8.10 -6.46
N LYS A 53 -15.13 -7.65 -6.80
CA LYS A 53 -15.92 -8.25 -7.87
C LYS A 53 -15.23 -8.13 -9.23
N LEU A 54 -14.77 -6.92 -9.59
CA LEU A 54 -14.05 -6.68 -10.85
C LEU A 54 -12.81 -7.57 -10.96
N ILE A 55 -12.01 -7.65 -9.90
CA ILE A 55 -10.81 -8.49 -9.88
C ILE A 55 -11.18 -9.97 -10.05
N TYR A 56 -12.21 -10.45 -9.36
CA TYR A 56 -12.67 -11.84 -9.49
C TYR A 56 -13.15 -12.17 -10.90
N ASP A 57 -13.93 -11.28 -11.52
CA ASP A 57 -14.42 -11.45 -12.89
C ASP A 57 -13.29 -11.46 -13.94
N LEU A 58 -12.14 -10.87 -13.61
CA LEU A 58 -10.95 -10.86 -14.46
C LEU A 58 -10.03 -12.08 -14.27
N ILE A 59 -10.20 -12.86 -13.20
CA ILE A 59 -9.32 -14.01 -12.92
C ILE A 59 -9.71 -15.19 -13.80
N ASP A 60 -8.75 -15.68 -14.58
CA ASP A 60 -8.83 -16.94 -15.31
C ASP A 60 -7.95 -18.01 -14.64
N GLY A 61 -8.56 -19.13 -14.27
CA GLY A 61 -7.89 -20.21 -13.54
C GLY A 61 -8.15 -20.17 -12.04
N ASN A 62 -7.36 -20.92 -11.28
CA ASN A 62 -7.56 -21.18 -9.86
C ASN A 62 -6.40 -20.73 -8.98
N THR A 63 -5.25 -20.32 -9.53
CA THR A 63 -4.07 -19.92 -8.76
C THR A 63 -3.65 -18.49 -9.12
N VAL A 64 -3.50 -17.66 -8.09
CA VAL A 64 -3.09 -16.26 -8.16
C VAL A 64 -1.85 -16.06 -7.30
N VAL A 65 -0.86 -15.34 -7.83
CA VAL A 65 0.23 -14.80 -7.03
C VAL A 65 -0.01 -13.32 -6.77
N LYS A 66 0.20 -12.89 -5.54
CA LYS A 66 -0.10 -11.53 -5.10
C LYS A 66 1.14 -10.91 -4.45
N SER A 67 1.50 -9.71 -4.86
CA SER A 67 2.47 -8.90 -4.15
C SER A 67 1.81 -8.19 -2.98
N LYS A 68 2.64 -7.84 -2.00
CA LYS A 68 2.22 -6.99 -0.91
C LYS A 68 1.57 -5.70 -1.42
N SER A 69 0.39 -5.38 -0.89
CA SER A 69 -0.29 -4.11 -1.15
C SER A 69 -1.28 -3.79 -0.04
N MET A 70 -1.08 -2.65 0.63
CA MET A 70 -2.05 -2.17 1.61
C MET A 70 -3.43 -1.93 0.99
N THR A 71 -3.49 -1.61 -0.32
CA THR A 71 -4.77 -1.37 -1.02
C THR A 71 -5.56 -2.66 -1.22
N SER A 72 -4.90 -3.80 -1.40
CA SER A 72 -5.60 -5.09 -1.45
C SER A 72 -5.99 -5.61 -0.06
N GLU A 73 -5.18 -5.33 0.96
CA GLU A 73 -5.55 -5.63 2.36
C GLU A 73 -6.74 -4.79 2.82
N GLU A 74 -6.77 -3.51 2.42
CA GLU A 74 -7.88 -2.58 2.69
C GLU A 74 -9.24 -3.17 2.30
N ILE A 75 -9.30 -3.88 1.17
CA ILE A 75 -10.54 -4.46 0.62
C ILE A 75 -10.71 -5.95 0.98
N GLY A 76 -9.77 -6.53 1.75
CA GLY A 76 -9.81 -7.94 2.15
C GLY A 76 -9.72 -8.91 0.96
N LEU A 77 -8.98 -8.53 -0.09
CA LEU A 77 -8.99 -9.24 -1.37
C LEU A 77 -8.63 -10.72 -1.25
N ARG A 78 -7.58 -11.05 -0.49
CA ARG A 78 -7.11 -12.43 -0.34
C ARG A 78 -8.23 -13.32 0.22
N ASN A 79 -8.82 -12.94 1.35
CA ASN A 79 -9.91 -13.68 1.98
C ASN A 79 -11.13 -13.80 1.06
N PHE A 80 -11.43 -12.74 0.30
CA PHE A 80 -12.52 -12.77 -0.68
C PHE A 80 -12.26 -13.79 -1.80
N LEU A 81 -11.06 -13.81 -2.39
CA LEU A 81 -10.69 -14.74 -3.45
C LEU A 81 -10.63 -16.20 -2.93
N GLU A 82 -10.01 -16.42 -1.77
CA GLU A 82 -9.94 -17.75 -1.12
C GLU A 82 -11.34 -18.31 -0.83
N SER A 83 -12.27 -17.46 -0.34
CA SER A 83 -13.66 -17.85 -0.09
C SER A 83 -14.44 -18.22 -1.36
N ASN A 84 -13.95 -17.79 -2.53
CA ASN A 84 -14.51 -18.14 -3.84
C ASN A 84 -13.70 -19.24 -4.55
N GLY A 85 -12.84 -19.97 -3.82
CA GLY A 85 -12.13 -21.15 -4.33
C GLY A 85 -10.87 -20.84 -5.14
N ILE A 86 -10.36 -19.60 -5.09
CA ILE A 86 -9.09 -19.21 -5.70
C ILE A 86 -7.96 -19.42 -4.70
N GLU A 87 -6.95 -20.18 -5.09
CA GLU A 87 -5.69 -20.33 -4.37
C GLU A 87 -4.85 -19.07 -4.55
N VAL A 88 -4.67 -18.29 -3.49
CA VAL A 88 -3.88 -17.05 -3.52
C VAL A 88 -2.58 -17.27 -2.76
N TRP A 89 -1.45 -16.84 -3.32
CA TRP A 89 -0.15 -16.87 -2.63
C TRP A 89 0.44 -15.48 -2.52
N GLU A 90 0.72 -15.04 -1.28
CA GLU A 90 1.54 -13.85 -1.04
C GLU A 90 2.99 -14.14 -1.42
N THR A 91 3.59 -13.18 -2.10
CA THR A 91 4.92 -13.32 -2.72
C THR A 91 6.02 -12.57 -1.98
N ASP A 92 5.64 -11.64 -1.10
CA ASP A 92 6.54 -11.00 -0.12
C ASP A 92 6.74 -11.98 1.03
N LEU A 93 7.99 -12.24 1.42
CA LEU A 93 8.28 -13.24 2.46
C LEU A 93 7.56 -12.93 3.77
N GLY A 94 7.47 -11.66 4.15
CA GLY A 94 6.79 -11.24 5.36
C GLY A 94 5.28 -11.52 5.28
N GLU A 95 4.63 -11.12 4.20
CA GLU A 95 3.19 -11.39 4.00
C GLU A 95 2.91 -12.89 3.88
N PHE A 96 3.81 -13.66 3.25
CA PHE A 96 3.68 -15.12 3.16
C PHE A 96 3.69 -15.78 4.55
N ILE A 97 4.60 -15.37 5.43
CA ILE A 97 4.63 -15.88 6.81
C ILE A 97 3.33 -15.55 7.54
N ILE A 98 2.83 -14.32 7.37
CA ILE A 98 1.55 -13.89 7.97
C ILE A 98 0.37 -14.70 7.41
N GLN A 99 0.39 -14.99 6.10
CA GLN A 99 -0.61 -15.82 5.44
C GLN A 99 -0.65 -17.23 6.03
N ILE A 100 0.50 -17.91 6.17
CA ILE A 100 0.58 -19.27 6.76
C ILE A 100 0.03 -19.26 8.19
N LEU A 101 0.40 -18.26 8.98
CA LEU A 101 -0.05 -18.12 10.35
C LEU A 101 -1.52 -17.70 10.48
N ASN A 102 -2.12 -17.23 9.39
CA ASN A 102 -3.42 -16.55 9.39
C ASN A 102 -3.49 -15.44 10.47
N GLU A 103 -2.39 -14.72 10.63
CA GLU A 103 -2.25 -13.62 11.58
C GLU A 103 -2.49 -12.28 10.87
N LYS A 104 -2.50 -11.19 11.64
CA LYS A 104 -2.60 -9.83 11.12
C LYS A 104 -1.20 -9.23 10.92
N PRO A 105 -0.94 -8.46 9.84
CA PRO A 105 0.31 -7.74 9.70
C PRO A 105 0.49 -6.69 10.81
N MET A 106 1.70 -6.61 11.36
CA MET A 106 2.02 -5.71 12.45
C MET A 106 2.60 -4.37 11.99
N HIS A 107 3.22 -4.30 10.81
CA HIS A 107 3.81 -3.09 10.25
C HIS A 107 3.60 -2.96 8.74
N VAL A 108 3.40 -1.74 8.24
CA VAL A 108 3.14 -1.48 6.81
C VAL A 108 4.27 -1.87 5.87
N ILE A 109 5.53 -1.90 6.34
CA ILE A 109 6.70 -2.36 5.55
C ILE A 109 7.16 -3.75 5.98
N THR A 110 6.96 -4.13 7.24
CA THR A 110 7.57 -5.33 7.84
C THR A 110 6.51 -6.14 8.58
N PRO A 111 5.60 -6.81 7.86
CA PRO A 111 4.34 -7.31 8.41
C PRO A 111 4.56 -8.33 9.55
N ALA A 112 5.63 -9.13 9.48
CA ALA A 112 6.00 -10.13 10.47
C ALA A 112 7.00 -9.65 11.55
N ILE A 113 7.10 -8.33 11.81
CA ILE A 113 8.11 -7.75 12.73
C ILE A 113 8.02 -8.29 14.17
N HIS A 114 6.88 -8.83 14.60
CA HIS A 114 6.66 -9.37 15.94
C HIS A 114 7.16 -10.81 16.12
N LEU A 115 7.51 -11.50 15.03
CA LEU A 115 7.90 -12.90 15.09
C LEU A 115 9.39 -13.06 15.39
N THR A 116 9.70 -14.02 16.25
CA THR A 116 11.09 -14.42 16.51
C THR A 116 11.62 -15.27 15.37
N LYS A 117 12.95 -15.31 15.23
CA LYS A 117 13.62 -16.15 14.24
C LYS A 117 13.22 -17.62 14.35
N ASP A 118 13.18 -18.14 15.58
CA ASP A 118 12.84 -19.56 15.83
C ASP A 118 11.41 -19.89 15.40
N ARG A 119 10.45 -18.98 15.66
CA ARG A 119 9.06 -19.16 15.23
C ARG A 119 8.91 -19.08 13.72
N ILE A 120 9.66 -18.20 13.05
CA ILE A 120 9.68 -18.14 11.58
C ILE A 120 10.21 -19.46 11.00
N VAL A 121 11.29 -20.00 11.56
CA VAL A 121 11.87 -21.29 11.13
C VAL A 121 10.85 -22.42 11.28
N GLU A 122 10.20 -22.53 12.44
CA GLU A 122 9.20 -23.56 12.72
C GLU A 122 8.03 -23.53 11.73
N VAL A 123 7.49 -22.34 11.46
CA VAL A 123 6.35 -22.13 10.55
C VAL A 123 6.73 -22.50 9.12
N LEU A 124 7.87 -22.00 8.62
CA LEU A 124 8.30 -22.28 7.26
C LEU A 124 8.64 -23.75 7.08
N GLN A 125 9.33 -24.38 8.03
CA GLN A 125 9.65 -25.82 7.96
C GLN A 125 8.41 -26.68 7.75
N LYS A 126 7.33 -26.38 8.47
CA LYS A 126 6.07 -27.11 8.36
C LYS A 126 5.41 -26.91 7.00
N GLU A 127 5.38 -25.69 6.50
CA GLU A 127 4.68 -25.38 5.23
C GLU A 127 5.41 -25.94 4.01
N ILE A 128 6.74 -25.75 3.95
CA ILE A 128 7.55 -26.19 2.79
C ILE A 128 8.17 -27.59 2.98
N ASN A 129 7.79 -28.31 4.04
CA ASN A 129 8.35 -29.61 4.42
C ASN A 129 9.90 -29.64 4.48
N SER A 130 10.49 -28.56 5.03
CA SER A 130 11.94 -28.44 5.18
C SER A 130 12.45 -29.18 6.42
N SER A 131 13.63 -29.80 6.30
CA SER A 131 14.37 -30.36 7.43
C SER A 131 15.51 -29.46 7.92
N SER A 132 15.74 -28.30 7.29
CA SER A 132 16.85 -27.40 7.66
C SER A 132 16.47 -26.46 8.79
N TYR A 133 17.36 -26.27 9.76
CA TYR A 133 17.25 -25.26 10.82
C TYR A 133 18.04 -23.98 10.52
N LYS A 134 18.75 -23.91 9.39
CA LYS A 134 19.53 -22.73 9.03
C LYS A 134 18.67 -21.79 8.21
N ILE A 135 18.54 -20.54 8.68
CA ILE A 135 17.77 -19.49 7.99
C ILE A 135 18.12 -19.38 6.50
N GLN A 136 19.40 -19.44 6.13
CA GLN A 136 19.82 -19.30 4.74
C GLN A 136 19.26 -20.44 3.86
N GLU A 137 19.33 -21.67 4.35
CA GLU A 137 18.85 -22.85 3.64
C GLU A 137 17.31 -22.83 3.52
N ILE A 138 16.61 -22.43 4.59
CA ILE A 138 15.15 -22.27 4.58
C ILE A 138 14.72 -21.22 3.56
N VAL A 139 15.37 -20.06 3.53
CA VAL A 139 15.05 -19.00 2.56
C VAL A 139 15.28 -19.48 1.13
N ASP A 140 16.36 -20.23 0.88
CA ASP A 140 16.63 -20.82 -0.44
C ASP A 140 15.56 -21.84 -0.85
N GLU A 141 15.01 -22.61 0.09
CA GLU A 141 13.91 -23.55 -0.16
C GLU A 141 12.56 -22.85 -0.36
N VAL A 142 12.24 -21.83 0.43
CA VAL A 142 11.07 -20.96 0.22
C VAL A 142 11.13 -20.33 -1.17
N ARG A 143 12.32 -19.91 -1.60
CA ARG A 143 12.52 -19.36 -2.95
C ARG A 143 12.19 -20.39 -4.04
N LYS A 144 12.54 -21.67 -3.86
CA LYS A 144 12.18 -22.74 -4.81
C LYS A 144 10.67 -22.97 -4.83
N PHE A 145 10.06 -23.08 -3.65
CA PHE A 145 8.61 -23.22 -3.50
C PHE A 145 7.86 -22.07 -4.20
N MET A 146 8.27 -20.82 -3.96
CA MET A 146 7.64 -19.65 -4.58
C MET A 146 7.82 -19.61 -6.09
N ARG A 147 8.98 -20.04 -6.62
CA ARG A 147 9.19 -20.14 -8.07
C ARG A 147 8.18 -21.04 -8.76
N GLU A 148 7.81 -22.16 -8.14
CA GLU A 148 6.78 -23.04 -8.68
C GLU A 148 5.44 -22.32 -8.75
N LYS A 149 5.05 -21.61 -7.68
CA LYS A 149 3.81 -20.82 -7.63
C LYS A 149 3.76 -19.69 -8.64
N PHE A 150 4.85 -18.95 -8.83
CA PHE A 150 4.95 -17.89 -9.85
C PHE A 150 4.74 -18.43 -11.27
N VAL A 151 5.32 -19.60 -11.58
CA VAL A 151 5.24 -20.21 -12.93
C VAL A 151 3.87 -20.84 -13.18
N SER A 152 3.22 -21.37 -12.14
CA SER A 152 1.91 -22.00 -12.28
C SER A 152 0.74 -21.01 -12.30
N ALA A 153 0.92 -19.82 -11.72
CA ALA A 153 -0.14 -18.81 -11.64
C ALA A 153 -0.42 -18.17 -13.00
N ARG A 154 -1.70 -18.03 -13.35
CA ARG A 154 -2.12 -17.34 -14.58
C ARG A 154 -2.30 -15.84 -14.38
N VAL A 155 -2.57 -15.44 -13.14
CA VAL A 155 -2.81 -14.04 -12.77
C VAL A 155 -1.85 -13.63 -11.66
N GLY A 156 -1.21 -12.48 -11.89
CA GLY A 156 -0.42 -11.77 -10.90
C GLY A 156 -1.11 -10.50 -10.45
N ILE A 157 -1.23 -10.30 -9.14
CA ILE A 157 -1.85 -9.10 -8.57
C ILE A 157 -0.80 -8.26 -7.86
N THR A 158 -0.72 -6.97 -8.18
CA THR A 158 0.16 -6.03 -7.47
C THR A 158 -0.60 -4.82 -6.94
N GLY A 159 0.02 -4.10 -6.02
CA GLY A 159 -0.33 -2.71 -5.77
C GLY A 159 0.31 -1.77 -6.78
N ALA A 160 0.45 -0.50 -6.38
CA ALA A 160 1.43 0.45 -6.89
C ALA A 160 1.84 1.39 -5.74
N ASN A 161 3.06 1.92 -5.78
CA ASN A 161 3.48 2.97 -4.86
C ASN A 161 2.97 4.34 -5.36
N VAL A 162 3.08 4.60 -6.66
CA VAL A 162 2.65 5.84 -7.32
C VAL A 162 2.20 5.52 -8.75
N LEU A 163 1.25 6.27 -9.28
CA LEU A 163 0.83 6.23 -10.70
C LEU A 163 1.02 7.62 -11.31
N SER A 164 1.75 7.72 -12.42
CA SER A 164 1.80 8.94 -13.22
C SER A 164 0.57 8.99 -14.14
N ALA A 165 -0.21 10.07 -14.03
CA ALA A 165 -1.37 10.31 -14.88
C ALA A 165 -0.94 10.58 -16.32
N GLU A 166 0.01 11.50 -16.53
CA GLU A 166 0.47 11.93 -17.86
C GLU A 166 0.92 10.73 -18.72
N THR A 167 1.75 9.84 -18.17
CA THR A 167 2.35 8.74 -18.94
C THR A 167 1.63 7.40 -18.77
N GLY A 168 0.60 7.31 -17.91
CA GLY A 168 -0.06 6.04 -17.59
C GLY A 168 0.91 4.99 -17.04
N SER A 169 1.82 5.39 -16.15
CA SER A 169 2.91 4.51 -15.65
C SER A 169 2.76 4.19 -14.17
N LEU A 170 2.79 2.90 -13.85
CA LEU A 170 2.84 2.39 -12.47
C LEU A 170 4.29 2.37 -11.98
N ILE A 171 4.56 2.94 -10.81
CA ILE A 171 5.86 2.89 -10.15
C ILE A 171 5.75 1.96 -8.93
N LEU A 172 6.61 0.96 -8.89
CA LEU A 172 6.69 -0.07 -7.86
C LEU A 172 8.09 -0.09 -7.24
N ILE A 173 8.16 -0.24 -5.93
CA ILE A 173 9.42 -0.31 -5.17
C ILE A 173 9.51 -1.69 -4.53
N GLU A 174 10.62 -2.41 -4.74
CA GLU A 174 10.80 -3.73 -4.12
C GLU A 174 12.26 -4.08 -3.78
N ASN A 175 12.42 -5.10 -2.94
CA ASN A 175 13.72 -5.59 -2.48
C ASN A 175 13.94 -7.10 -2.74
N GLU A 176 12.89 -7.87 -3.03
CA GLU A 176 12.98 -9.34 -3.16
C GLU A 176 12.96 -9.81 -4.63
N GLY A 177 12.56 -8.95 -5.56
CA GLY A 177 12.34 -9.28 -6.97
C GLY A 177 11.00 -10.01 -7.21
N ASN A 178 10.18 -10.12 -6.16
CA ASN A 178 8.89 -10.81 -6.17
C ASN A 178 7.82 -10.03 -6.94
N ILE A 179 7.82 -8.70 -6.91
CA ILE A 179 6.88 -7.85 -7.66
C ILE A 179 7.14 -8.01 -9.15
N ARG A 180 8.41 -7.96 -9.59
CA ARG A 180 8.77 -8.22 -10.98
C ARG A 180 8.30 -9.58 -11.44
N LEU A 181 8.51 -10.63 -10.65
CA LEU A 181 8.02 -11.98 -10.99
C LEU A 181 6.48 -12.04 -11.04
N THR A 182 5.80 -11.41 -10.08
CA THR A 182 4.33 -11.34 -10.01
C THR A 182 3.73 -10.60 -11.21
N SER A 183 4.36 -9.52 -11.67
CA SER A 183 3.83 -8.69 -12.77
C SER A 183 4.23 -9.18 -14.16
N THR A 184 5.26 -10.05 -14.28
CA THR A 184 5.78 -10.46 -15.59
C THR A 184 5.55 -11.93 -15.93
N LEU A 185 5.64 -12.86 -14.97
CA LEU A 185 5.52 -14.29 -15.30
C LEU A 185 4.08 -14.73 -15.60
N PRO A 186 3.06 -14.30 -14.82
CA PRO A 186 1.68 -14.61 -15.14
C PRO A 186 1.23 -13.99 -16.47
N GLU A 187 0.31 -14.66 -17.17
CA GLU A 187 -0.19 -14.16 -18.46
C GLU A 187 -0.95 -12.84 -18.30
N LYS A 188 -1.61 -12.64 -17.16
CA LYS A 188 -2.38 -11.45 -16.82
C LYS A 188 -1.83 -10.77 -15.57
N HIS A 189 -1.61 -9.47 -15.64
CA HIS A 189 -1.22 -8.63 -14.51
C HIS A 189 -2.37 -7.69 -14.13
N ILE A 190 -2.79 -7.71 -12.87
CA ILE A 190 -3.81 -6.81 -12.32
C ILE A 190 -3.16 -5.93 -11.25
N ALA A 191 -3.13 -4.62 -11.47
CA ALA A 191 -2.64 -3.64 -10.50
C ALA A 191 -3.80 -2.91 -9.83
N ILE A 192 -3.79 -2.84 -8.49
CA ILE A 192 -4.81 -2.14 -7.70
C ILE A 192 -4.20 -0.87 -7.12
N VAL A 193 -4.76 0.27 -7.50
CA VAL A 193 -4.20 1.59 -7.20
C VAL A 193 -5.26 2.46 -6.58
N GLY A 194 -5.07 2.84 -5.32
CA GLY A 194 -5.88 3.89 -4.71
C GLY A 194 -5.67 5.22 -5.45
N VAL A 195 -6.76 5.94 -5.73
CA VAL A 195 -6.69 7.19 -6.52
C VAL A 195 -5.81 8.26 -5.86
N GLU A 196 -5.61 8.19 -4.53
CA GLU A 196 -4.72 9.10 -3.81
C GLU A 196 -3.26 8.99 -4.23
N LYS A 197 -2.88 7.88 -4.87
CA LYS A 197 -1.50 7.62 -5.32
C LYS A 197 -1.19 8.22 -6.69
N ILE A 198 -2.19 8.78 -7.37
CA ILE A 198 -2.00 9.42 -8.66
C ILE A 198 -1.28 10.75 -8.46
N VAL A 199 -0.28 11.01 -9.30
CA VAL A 199 0.35 12.32 -9.49
C VAL A 199 0.41 12.61 -10.97
N TYR A 200 0.59 13.87 -11.36
CA TYR A 200 0.54 14.25 -12.76
C TYR A 200 1.66 13.61 -13.60
N GLY A 201 2.91 14.10 -13.48
CA GLY A 201 4.01 13.70 -14.36
C GLY A 201 4.87 12.54 -13.85
N LEU A 202 5.61 11.89 -14.75
CA LEU A 202 6.50 10.78 -14.40
C LEU A 202 7.65 11.22 -13.49
N SER A 203 8.20 12.41 -13.71
CA SER A 203 9.24 12.97 -12.84
C SER A 203 8.74 13.13 -11.41
N ASP A 204 7.52 13.63 -11.23
CA ASP A 204 6.89 13.77 -9.92
C ASP A 204 6.69 12.39 -9.27
N ALA A 205 6.26 11.39 -10.04
CA ALA A 205 6.08 10.03 -9.54
C ALA A 205 7.40 9.41 -9.04
N LEU A 206 8.50 9.62 -9.76
CA LEU A 206 9.84 9.16 -9.35
C LEU A 206 10.33 9.86 -8.08
N LYS A 207 10.09 11.17 -7.93
CA LYS A 207 10.43 11.91 -6.70
C LYS A 207 9.63 11.38 -5.50
N VAL A 208 8.33 11.13 -5.69
CA VAL A 208 7.46 10.55 -4.66
C VAL A 208 7.96 9.17 -4.25
N ALA A 209 8.30 8.31 -5.23
CA ALA A 209 8.88 7.01 -4.96
C ALA A 209 10.19 7.14 -4.16
N GLU A 210 11.06 8.08 -4.56
CA GLU A 210 12.35 8.31 -3.91
C GLU A 210 12.24 8.70 -2.44
N VAL A 211 11.38 9.67 -2.15
CA VAL A 211 11.10 10.07 -0.78
C VAL A 211 10.49 8.90 0.00
N THR A 212 9.66 8.08 -0.64
CA THR A 212 9.04 6.91 0.01
C THR A 212 10.09 5.94 0.56
N TRP A 213 11.06 5.48 -0.25
CA TRP A 213 12.05 4.51 0.25
C TRP A 213 13.07 5.13 1.20
N ARG A 214 13.46 6.40 0.99
CA ARG A 214 14.38 7.11 1.89
C ARG A 214 13.82 7.23 3.30
N PHE A 215 12.54 7.55 3.42
CA PHE A 215 11.86 7.65 4.72
C PHE A 215 11.37 6.30 5.26
N ALA A 216 11.35 5.25 4.43
CA ALA A 216 11.17 3.87 4.86
C ALA A 216 12.44 3.25 5.50
N GLY A 217 13.55 4.00 5.56
CA GLY A 217 14.82 3.56 6.15
C GLY A 217 15.80 2.94 5.15
N TYR A 218 15.49 2.94 3.85
CA TYR A 218 16.35 2.42 2.80
C TYR A 218 17.11 3.54 2.10
N LYS A 219 18.40 3.33 1.79
CA LYS A 219 19.16 4.29 0.97
C LYS A 219 18.76 4.20 -0.51
N MET A 220 18.54 2.99 -0.98
CA MET A 220 18.11 2.65 -2.33
C MET A 220 17.42 1.28 -2.24
N PRO A 221 16.27 1.06 -2.91
CA PRO A 221 15.69 -0.27 -3.05
C PRO A 221 16.54 -1.14 -3.98
N SER A 222 16.35 -2.46 -3.95
CA SER A 222 17.02 -3.33 -4.92
C SER A 222 16.45 -3.17 -6.33
N TYR A 223 15.15 -2.86 -6.45
CA TYR A 223 14.48 -2.66 -7.73
C TYR A 223 13.47 -1.50 -7.67
N VAL A 224 13.32 -0.84 -8.81
CA VAL A 224 12.23 0.09 -9.11
C VAL A 224 11.67 -0.33 -10.46
N ASP A 225 10.45 -0.84 -10.48
CA ASP A 225 9.77 -1.26 -11.70
C ASP A 225 8.83 -0.14 -12.18
N ILE A 226 8.91 0.16 -13.48
CA ILE A 226 8.02 1.10 -14.16
C ILE A 226 7.26 0.32 -15.21
N ILE A 227 5.96 0.15 -15.00
CA ILE A 227 5.07 -0.60 -15.89
C ILE A 227 4.14 0.39 -16.59
N SER A 228 4.34 0.57 -17.90
CA SER A 228 3.58 1.53 -18.71
C SER A 228 2.76 0.89 -19.82
N THR A 229 2.92 -0.40 -20.09
CA THR A 229 2.27 -1.11 -21.22
C THR A 229 2.32 -2.60 -20.94
N PRO A 230 1.40 -3.41 -21.50
CA PRO A 230 1.62 -4.85 -21.61
C PRO A 230 2.95 -5.16 -22.31
N SER A 231 3.49 -6.36 -22.06
CA SER A 231 4.75 -6.77 -22.68
C SER A 231 4.62 -6.73 -24.20
N LYS A 232 5.63 -6.18 -24.89
CA LYS A 232 5.69 -6.18 -26.36
C LYS A 232 7.12 -6.18 -26.88
N THR A 233 7.33 -6.73 -28.06
CA THR A 233 8.58 -6.66 -28.82
C THR A 233 8.32 -6.06 -30.19
N GLY A 234 9.34 -5.41 -30.77
CA GLY A 234 9.37 -4.98 -32.16
C GLY A 234 10.60 -5.48 -32.91
N ASP A 235 11.34 -6.43 -32.34
CA ASP A 235 12.66 -6.82 -32.88
C ASP A 235 12.55 -7.63 -34.19
N VAL A 236 11.39 -8.26 -34.42
CA VAL A 236 11.10 -9.01 -35.65
C VAL A 236 10.39 -8.09 -36.63
N GLU A 237 11.11 -7.66 -37.67
CA GLU A 237 10.58 -6.86 -38.78
C GLU A 237 9.91 -5.53 -38.39
N LYS A 238 10.13 -5.03 -37.17
CA LYS A 238 9.44 -3.86 -36.60
C LYS A 238 7.92 -4.05 -36.45
N VAL A 239 7.46 -5.29 -36.43
CA VAL A 239 6.07 -5.64 -36.13
C VAL A 239 5.94 -5.77 -34.62
N VAL A 240 5.00 -5.01 -34.04
CA VAL A 240 4.74 -5.06 -32.60
C VAL A 240 4.00 -6.37 -32.27
N ILE A 241 4.63 -7.23 -31.49
CA ILE A 241 4.04 -8.48 -30.97
C ILE A 241 3.94 -8.35 -29.45
N ASN A 242 2.72 -8.50 -28.92
CA ASN A 242 2.47 -8.45 -27.48
C ASN A 242 2.77 -9.80 -26.81
N GLY A 243 3.15 -9.78 -25.52
CA GLY A 243 3.30 -10.95 -24.68
C GLY A 243 4.61 -11.72 -24.81
N MET A 244 5.70 -11.09 -25.26
CA MET A 244 6.97 -11.81 -25.47
C MET A 244 7.71 -12.20 -24.17
N HIS A 245 7.82 -11.27 -23.22
CA HIS A 245 8.65 -11.44 -22.02
C HIS A 245 7.92 -11.18 -20.70
N GLY A 246 6.68 -10.71 -20.76
CA GLY A 246 5.88 -10.34 -19.61
C GLY A 246 4.39 -10.58 -19.85
N ALA A 247 3.55 -10.04 -18.96
CA ALA A 247 2.10 -10.17 -19.07
C ALA A 247 1.59 -9.76 -20.45
N LYS A 248 0.72 -10.60 -21.01
CA LYS A 248 0.02 -10.40 -22.29
C LYS A 248 -1.06 -9.34 -22.14
N GLU A 249 -1.68 -9.31 -20.97
CA GLU A 249 -2.77 -8.42 -20.62
C GLU A 249 -2.48 -7.74 -19.28
N VAL A 250 -2.70 -6.42 -19.22
CA VAL A 250 -2.52 -5.64 -17.99
C VAL A 250 -3.84 -4.93 -17.69
N HIS A 251 -4.29 -5.04 -16.45
CA HIS A 251 -5.46 -4.34 -15.92
C HIS A 251 -5.05 -3.41 -14.79
N VAL A 252 -5.63 -2.22 -14.75
CA VAL A 252 -5.48 -1.28 -13.63
C VAL A 252 -6.84 -1.01 -13.03
N ILE A 253 -6.99 -1.32 -11.74
CA ILE A 253 -8.17 -0.98 -10.95
C ILE A 253 -7.86 0.29 -10.14
N LEU A 254 -8.43 1.41 -10.55
CA LEU A 254 -8.41 2.66 -9.80
C LEU A 254 -9.48 2.62 -8.71
N LEU A 255 -9.06 2.71 -7.44
CA LEU A 255 -9.93 2.55 -6.28
C LEU A 255 -10.15 3.89 -5.57
N ASP A 256 -11.41 4.32 -5.49
CA ASP A 256 -11.81 5.45 -4.64
C ASP A 256 -11.89 5.03 -3.17
N ASN A 257 -12.88 4.21 -2.81
CA ASN A 257 -13.10 3.72 -1.44
C ASN A 257 -13.01 4.85 -0.39
N GLY A 258 -13.69 5.97 -0.65
CA GLY A 258 -13.79 7.13 0.25
C GLY A 258 -12.72 8.21 0.08
N ARG A 259 -11.74 8.02 -0.80
CA ARG A 259 -10.64 8.99 -1.05
C ARG A 259 -11.13 10.30 -1.65
N LEU A 260 -12.05 10.28 -2.62
CA LEU A 260 -12.64 11.47 -3.21
C LEU A 260 -13.39 12.30 -2.17
N LYS A 261 -14.18 11.65 -1.30
CA LYS A 261 -14.86 12.32 -0.19
C LYS A 261 -13.88 12.90 0.83
N ALA A 262 -12.78 12.19 1.12
CA ALA A 262 -11.73 12.68 2.00
C ALA A 262 -10.99 13.88 1.40
N ALA A 263 -10.80 13.93 0.08
CA ALA A 263 -10.15 15.05 -0.62
C ALA A 263 -10.96 16.36 -0.49
N GLU A 264 -12.29 16.27 -0.43
CA GLU A 264 -13.20 17.41 -0.23
C GLU A 264 -13.24 17.91 1.23
N ASN A 265 -12.64 17.18 2.18
CA ASN A 265 -12.61 17.55 3.59
C ASN A 265 -11.25 18.13 3.98
N ASP A 266 -11.23 19.40 4.44
CA ASP A 266 -9.99 20.13 4.77
C ASP A 266 -9.13 19.50 5.88
N VAL A 267 -9.70 18.63 6.71
CA VAL A 267 -8.95 17.89 7.72
C VAL A 267 -8.45 16.56 7.17
N LEU A 268 -9.29 15.80 6.48
CA LEU A 268 -8.95 14.45 6.02
C LEU A 268 -8.07 14.45 4.77
N LYS A 269 -8.14 15.48 3.93
CA LYS A 269 -7.36 15.54 2.69
C LYS A 269 -5.85 15.42 2.91
N GLU A 270 -5.35 15.91 4.04
CA GLU A 270 -3.92 15.80 4.39
C GLU A 270 -3.50 14.33 4.58
N ALA A 271 -4.40 13.44 5.00
CA ALA A 271 -4.10 12.01 5.11
C ALA A 271 -3.82 11.35 3.75
N LEU A 272 -4.37 11.90 2.66
CA LEU A 272 -4.19 11.43 1.29
C LEU A 272 -2.78 11.68 0.74
N TYR A 273 -1.97 12.50 1.42
CA TYR A 273 -0.57 12.71 1.03
C TYR A 273 0.32 11.53 1.43
N CYS A 274 -0.19 10.59 2.22
CA CYS A 274 0.60 9.52 2.83
C CYS A 274 1.32 8.65 1.79
N LEU A 275 2.64 8.55 1.94
CA LEU A 275 3.51 7.74 1.07
C LEU A 275 3.60 6.26 1.50
N ARG A 276 2.95 5.88 2.61
CA ARG A 276 3.06 4.54 3.22
C ARG A 276 4.49 4.14 3.64
N CYS A 277 5.35 5.11 3.96
CA CYS A 277 6.76 4.88 4.33
C CYS A 277 6.98 4.38 5.76
N GLY A 278 5.96 4.27 6.61
CA GLY A 278 6.08 3.76 7.98
C GLY A 278 6.83 4.66 8.98
N ALA A 279 7.50 5.74 8.55
CA ALA A 279 8.29 6.63 9.41
C ALA A 279 7.55 7.08 10.70
N CYS A 280 6.28 7.45 10.56
CA CYS A 280 5.44 7.88 11.69
C CYS A 280 5.21 6.79 12.75
N MET A 281 5.34 5.51 12.39
CA MET A 281 5.11 4.37 13.27
C MET A 281 6.32 4.15 14.17
N TYR A 282 7.54 4.25 13.64
CA TYR A 282 8.77 4.11 14.42
C TYR A 282 8.88 5.15 15.54
N GLU A 283 8.43 6.38 15.29
CA GLU A 283 8.42 7.46 16.27
C GLU A 283 7.27 7.41 17.29
N CYS A 284 6.25 6.59 17.03
CA CYS A 284 5.04 6.60 17.85
C CYS A 284 5.16 5.68 19.08
N GLN A 285 5.11 6.27 20.27
CA GLN A 285 5.20 5.52 21.55
C GLN A 285 4.03 4.55 21.75
N VAL A 286 2.85 4.87 21.20
CA VAL A 286 1.67 4.00 21.28
C VAL A 286 1.85 2.78 20.38
N TYR A 287 2.31 3.00 19.15
CA TYR A 287 2.57 1.92 18.21
C TYR A 287 3.64 0.95 18.73
N GLN A 288 4.68 1.43 19.41
CA GLN A 288 5.69 0.54 20.00
C GLN A 288 5.12 -0.47 21.02
N ASN A 289 3.98 -0.14 21.65
CA ASN A 289 3.32 -1.02 22.61
C ASN A 289 2.18 -1.84 21.98
N LEU A 290 1.41 -1.25 21.06
CA LEU A 290 0.21 -1.89 20.49
C LEU A 290 0.44 -2.52 19.11
N SER A 291 1.48 -2.11 18.39
CA SER A 291 1.83 -2.59 17.03
C SER A 291 0.61 -2.66 16.10
N GLY A 292 0.41 -3.77 15.41
CA GLY A 292 -0.71 -3.96 14.48
C GLY A 292 -2.08 -4.09 15.13
N TYR A 293 -2.18 -4.21 16.46
CA TYR A 293 -3.47 -4.21 17.16
C TYR A 293 -4.10 -2.82 17.22
N TRP A 294 -3.32 -1.76 16.97
CA TRP A 294 -3.84 -0.40 16.89
C TRP A 294 -4.31 -0.05 15.47
N GLY A 295 -5.55 -0.41 15.17
CA GLY A 295 -6.24 -0.22 13.88
C GLY A 295 -6.81 -1.54 13.34
N GLU A 296 -7.45 -1.52 12.18
CA GLU A 296 -8.02 -2.72 11.52
C GLU A 296 -7.20 -3.16 10.31
N ASN A 297 -7.24 -2.45 9.19
CA ASN A 297 -6.45 -2.84 8.01
C ASN A 297 -5.16 -2.02 7.97
N TYR A 298 -5.25 -0.77 8.40
CA TYR A 298 -4.11 0.07 8.61
C TYR A 298 -3.71 0.10 10.09
N VAL A 299 -2.45 0.43 10.34
CA VAL A 299 -1.83 0.33 11.67
C VAL A 299 -1.30 1.68 12.12
N GLY A 300 -1.39 1.94 13.42
CA GLY A 300 -0.90 3.18 14.03
C GLY A 300 -1.88 4.36 13.91
N GLY A 301 -1.45 5.55 14.34
CA GLY A 301 -2.30 6.75 14.37
C GLY A 301 -2.77 7.20 12.99
N ILE A 302 -1.95 7.04 11.95
CA ILE A 302 -2.38 7.25 10.56
C ILE A 302 -3.36 6.16 10.11
N GLY A 303 -3.23 4.94 10.65
CA GLY A 303 -4.10 3.83 10.30
C GLY A 303 -5.55 4.03 10.74
N ILE A 304 -5.77 4.55 11.95
CA ILE A 304 -7.10 4.94 12.41
C ILE A 304 -7.79 5.93 11.46
N VAL A 305 -7.02 6.87 10.88
CA VAL A 305 -7.54 7.82 9.90
C VAL A 305 -7.95 7.10 8.61
N TRP A 306 -7.14 6.16 8.14
CA TRP A 306 -7.42 5.40 6.93
C TRP A 306 -8.57 4.41 7.10
N ASP A 307 -8.70 3.76 8.25
CA ASP A 307 -9.85 2.92 8.58
C ASP A 307 -11.15 3.75 8.55
N TYR A 308 -11.13 5.01 9.03
CA TYR A 308 -12.27 5.92 8.90
C TYR A 308 -12.55 6.31 7.44
N ILE A 309 -11.54 6.70 6.67
CA ILE A 309 -11.72 7.11 5.27
C ILE A 309 -12.35 5.96 4.45
N THR A 310 -11.87 4.74 4.67
CA THR A 310 -12.15 3.60 3.79
C THR A 310 -13.37 2.78 4.23
N LYS A 311 -13.65 2.73 5.53
CA LYS A 311 -14.76 1.93 6.09
C LYS A 311 -15.81 2.77 6.80
N GLY A 312 -15.54 4.05 7.07
CA GLY A 312 -16.37 4.87 7.95
C GLY A 312 -16.36 4.41 9.41
N LEU A 313 -15.45 3.50 9.78
CA LEU A 313 -15.35 2.96 11.12
C LEU A 313 -14.52 3.89 12.01
N ILE A 314 -15.08 4.24 13.17
CA ILE A 314 -14.28 4.74 14.28
C ILE A 314 -14.70 3.95 15.52
N ASN A 315 -13.73 3.30 16.16
CA ASN A 315 -13.91 2.71 17.48
C ASN A 315 -13.10 3.51 18.51
N GLU A 316 -13.19 3.07 19.76
CA GLU A 316 -12.47 3.64 20.91
C GLU A 316 -10.94 3.75 20.74
N ASN A 317 -10.34 3.02 19.78
CA ASN A 317 -8.90 3.06 19.53
C ASN A 317 -8.39 4.43 19.04
N VAL A 318 -9.26 5.33 18.59
CA VAL A 318 -8.88 6.74 18.30
C VAL A 318 -8.37 7.46 19.56
N PHE A 319 -8.78 7.01 20.75
CA PHE A 319 -8.31 7.55 22.02
C PHE A 319 -6.92 7.06 22.43
N CYS A 320 -6.42 5.98 21.84
CA CYS A 320 -5.05 5.52 22.10
C CYS A 320 -4.00 6.54 21.62
N CYS A 321 -4.30 7.38 20.62
CA CYS A 321 -3.38 8.42 20.16
C CYS A 321 -3.05 9.41 21.30
N LEU A 322 -1.77 9.64 21.59
CA LEU A 322 -1.39 10.65 22.61
C LEU A 322 -1.49 12.11 22.12
N LEU A 323 -1.83 12.32 20.85
CA LEU A 323 -1.86 13.65 20.21
C LEU A 323 -0.54 14.43 20.35
N CYS A 324 0.60 13.74 20.50
CA CYS A 324 1.89 14.35 20.81
C CYS A 324 2.61 15.03 19.62
N GLY A 325 2.10 14.86 18.39
CA GLY A 325 2.65 15.52 17.20
C GLY A 325 3.96 14.95 16.64
N ARG A 326 4.66 14.02 17.33
CA ARG A 326 5.94 13.46 16.85
C ARG A 326 5.88 12.86 15.44
N CYS A 327 4.75 12.20 15.11
CA CYS A 327 4.51 11.66 13.79
C CYS A 327 4.54 12.71 12.67
N LYS A 328 4.19 13.97 12.97
CA LYS A 328 4.24 15.09 12.03
C LYS A 328 5.67 15.52 11.74
N GLU A 329 6.48 15.66 12.79
CA GLU A 329 7.88 16.10 12.70
C GLU A 329 8.73 15.16 11.85
N ILE A 330 8.46 13.84 11.91
CA ILE A 330 9.18 12.84 11.11
C ILE A 330 8.56 12.61 9.72
N CYS A 331 7.33 13.05 9.49
CA CYS A 331 6.63 12.77 8.24
C CYS A 331 7.28 13.55 7.09
N PRO A 332 7.72 12.89 5.99
CA PRO A 332 8.34 13.60 4.86
C PRO A 332 7.42 14.64 4.24
N VAL A 333 6.12 14.34 4.27
CA VAL A 333 5.07 15.18 3.72
C VAL A 333 4.25 15.86 4.82
N ASN A 334 4.79 15.98 6.03
CA ASN A 334 4.28 16.80 7.15
C ASN A 334 2.77 16.60 7.47
N ILE A 335 2.30 15.35 7.48
CA ILE A 335 0.91 15.02 7.82
C ILE A 335 0.70 15.16 9.32
N ASP A 336 -0.25 15.99 9.74
CA ASP A 336 -0.57 16.19 11.14
C ASP A 336 -1.58 15.13 11.64
N CYS A 337 -1.11 13.89 11.83
CA CYS A 337 -1.96 12.81 12.30
C CYS A 337 -2.61 13.12 13.66
N ALA A 338 -1.95 13.91 14.53
CA ALA A 338 -2.49 14.30 15.82
C ALA A 338 -3.72 15.21 15.64
N LYS A 339 -3.63 16.23 14.77
CA LYS A 339 -4.77 17.09 14.42
C LYS A 339 -5.93 16.27 13.85
N ILE A 340 -5.66 15.34 12.94
CA ILE A 340 -6.71 14.53 12.31
C ILE A 340 -7.37 13.58 13.32
N ASN A 341 -6.59 12.89 14.15
CA ASN A 341 -7.14 12.04 15.21
C ASN A 341 -7.95 12.83 16.24
N ARG A 342 -7.54 14.06 16.59
CA ARG A 342 -8.34 14.95 17.45
C ARG A 342 -9.69 15.26 16.82
N TRP A 343 -9.71 15.57 15.52
CA TRP A 343 -10.95 15.81 14.78
C TRP A 343 -11.85 14.56 14.78
N LEU A 344 -11.28 13.37 14.53
CA LEU A 344 -12.02 12.10 14.57
C LEU A 344 -12.67 11.84 15.93
N ARG A 345 -12.00 12.16 17.05
CA ARG A 345 -12.62 12.06 18.38
C ARG A 345 -13.92 12.88 18.50
N GLY A 346 -13.91 14.10 17.96
CA GLY A 346 -15.07 14.98 17.96
C GLY A 346 -16.21 14.46 17.08
N VAL A 347 -15.90 13.81 15.96
CA VAL A 347 -16.90 13.18 15.08
C VAL A 347 -17.48 11.91 15.70
N THR A 348 -16.66 11.13 16.41
CA THR A 348 -17.08 9.83 16.99
C THR A 348 -17.98 10.02 18.20
N PHE A 349 -17.70 11.04 19.01
CA PHE A 349 -18.44 11.31 20.25
C PHE A 349 -18.94 12.76 20.26
N PRO A 350 -19.96 13.09 19.44
CA PRO A 350 -20.50 14.45 19.37
C PRO A 350 -21.08 14.92 20.72
N ASN A 351 -21.51 13.99 21.58
CA ASN A 351 -22.01 14.31 22.91
C ASN A 351 -20.93 14.66 23.95
N LEU A 352 -19.64 14.43 23.67
CA LEU A 352 -18.55 15.02 24.47
C LEU A 352 -18.44 16.55 24.23
N ASN A 353 -18.95 17.06 23.11
CA ASN A 353 -19.02 18.50 22.85
C ASN A 353 -20.28 19.16 23.44
N ASN A 354 -21.29 18.39 23.87
CA ASN A 354 -22.56 18.94 24.37
C ASN A 354 -22.61 19.16 25.89
N ASN A 355 -21.48 19.02 26.61
CA ASN A 355 -21.35 19.52 27.97
C ASN A 355 -19.90 19.96 28.24
N GLN A 356 -19.67 21.27 28.35
CA GLN A 356 -18.52 21.90 29.02
C GLN A 356 -17.11 21.62 28.45
N CYS A 357 -16.86 21.90 27.18
CA CYS A 357 -15.48 22.17 26.74
C CYS A 357 -15.42 23.45 25.90
N ASN A 358 -15.96 24.53 26.46
CA ASN A 358 -15.73 25.88 25.97
C ASN A 358 -14.43 26.39 26.61
N GLU A 359 -13.43 26.60 25.76
CA GLU A 359 -12.23 27.43 26.01
C GLU A 359 -11.28 27.02 27.15
N ARG A 360 -10.04 26.69 26.78
CA ARG A 360 -8.83 26.70 27.64
C ARG A 360 -8.80 25.73 28.84
N HIS A 361 -8.67 24.44 28.59
CA HIS A 361 -8.12 23.52 29.60
C HIS A 361 -6.61 23.31 29.41
N TYR A 362 -5.84 24.35 29.75
CA TYR A 362 -4.39 24.27 30.05
C TYR A 362 -4.06 24.81 31.45
N ASN A 363 -5.03 24.85 32.37
CA ASN A 363 -4.79 25.11 33.79
C ASN A 363 -5.53 24.04 34.62
N CYS A 364 -4.91 22.86 34.75
CA CYS A 364 -5.10 22.08 35.96
C CYS A 364 -4.09 22.63 36.98
N SER A 365 -4.52 23.59 37.78
CA SER A 365 -3.85 23.90 39.04
C SER A 365 -3.99 22.69 39.95
N VAL A 366 -2.85 22.19 40.42
CA VAL A 366 -2.77 21.22 41.51
C VAL A 366 -3.09 21.98 42.79
N GLU A 367 -4.22 21.66 43.41
CA GLU A 367 -4.44 21.83 44.85
C GLU A 367 -4.58 20.45 45.48
#